data_AF-A0AAW0I1I4-F1
#
_entry.id   AF-A0AAW0I1I4-F1
#
_cell.length_a   1.000
_cell.length_b   1.000
_cell.length_c   1.000
_cell.angle_alpha   90.00
_cell.angle_beta   90.00
_cell.angle_gamma   90.00
#
_symmetry.space_group_name_H-M   'P 1'
#
loop_
_entity.id
_entity.type
_entity.pdbx_description
1 polymer ?
#
loop_
_entity_poly.entity_id
_entity_poly.type
_entity_poly.pdbx_seq_one_letter_code
_entity_poly.pdbx_strand_id
1 'polypeptide(L)'
;MAGYEYVSPEQLAGFDKYKTNLVSKSYVAKDVPEHLVFVPVPPKCCDDRPYDFIITFCNYNNENVYTSPFLYSNYDNENVHTSPVLVNSECFVSQQYSALDTNPLSLYVMHPFWNTIVKSFIYLFTTILGKKKQVFPAWLAPNLITFSGFMLVVFNFLLLTYFDPDFYASAPGHRHVPDWVWIVVGILNFVAYTLDGVDGKQARRTNSSTPLGELFDHGLDSWSCVYFVVTVYSIFGRGPTGVSVFVLYLLLWVVLFSFILSHWEKYNTGVLFLPWGYDISQVTISFVYIVTAVVGVEAWYEPFLFNFLYRDLFTAMIIGKELHVEACCALCVTLPMSLLNFYRSYKSNTLKHSSVYEVMVPFFSPCLLFTLSTVWVLRSPSDILEIHPRIFYFMVGTAFANITCQLIVCQMSSTRCPTLNWLLLPLFLVVAAVNVGAVASHLESLLLYALTAAFTLAHIHYGVQVFYHVSEAAEQPFSDLSLFIEETKLRLTRNGREECRPVTFGKCCK
;
A
#
# COMPACT_ATOMS: atom_id res chain seq x y z
N MET A 1 -7.28 -7.79 36.01
CA MET A 1 -8.76 -7.69 35.95
C MET A 1 -9.08 -6.24 35.64
N ALA A 2 -9.73 -5.79 34.56
CA ALA A 2 -10.43 -6.39 33.41
C ALA A 2 -9.55 -6.27 32.13
N GLY A 3 -9.67 -7.04 31.05
CA GLY A 3 -10.75 -7.84 30.50
C GLY A 3 -10.89 -7.46 29.01
N TYR A 4 -10.00 -7.98 28.15
CA TYR A 4 -10.14 -7.91 26.70
C TYR A 4 -10.50 -9.32 26.24
N GLU A 5 -11.77 -9.54 25.85
CA GLU A 5 -12.21 -10.79 25.23
C GLU A 5 -11.74 -10.84 23.77
N TYR A 6 -11.08 -11.94 23.41
CA TYR A 6 -10.87 -12.33 22.02
C TYR A 6 -12.22 -12.73 21.41
N VAL A 7 -12.61 -12.07 20.32
CA VAL A 7 -13.85 -12.37 19.59
C VAL A 7 -13.71 -13.73 18.91
N SER A 8 -14.60 -14.67 19.22
CA SER A 8 -14.58 -16.02 18.64
C SER A 8 -15.18 -16.04 17.22
N PRO A 9 -14.86 -17.06 16.39
CA PRO A 9 -15.43 -17.22 15.05
C PRO A 9 -16.96 -17.28 14.99
N GLU A 10 -17.63 -17.60 16.11
CA GLU A 10 -19.10 -17.64 16.19
C GLU A 10 -19.72 -16.26 16.45
N GLN A 11 -18.96 -15.30 17.01
CA GLN A 11 -19.37 -13.89 17.07
C GLN A 11 -19.23 -13.17 15.72
N LEU A 12 -18.37 -13.69 14.83
CA LEU A 12 -18.25 -13.23 13.44
C LEU A 12 -19.47 -13.61 12.57
N ALA A 13 -20.27 -14.59 12.99
CA ALA A 13 -21.49 -14.99 12.27
C ALA A 13 -22.67 -14.01 12.45
N GLY A 14 -22.54 -13.00 13.34
CA GLY A 14 -23.56 -11.98 13.60
C GLY A 14 -23.35 -10.63 12.89
N PHE A 15 -22.36 -10.52 12.00
CA PHE A 15 -21.92 -9.24 11.40
C PHE A 15 -22.92 -8.60 10.40
N ASP A 16 -24.08 -9.21 10.16
CA ASP A 16 -25.16 -8.59 9.37
C ASP A 16 -26.04 -7.62 10.17
N LYS A 17 -25.94 -7.59 11.50
CA LYS A 17 -26.82 -6.75 12.36
C LYS A 17 -26.30 -5.33 12.66
N TYR A 18 -25.09 -4.97 12.24
CA TYR A 18 -24.48 -3.65 12.51
C TYR A 18 -24.30 -2.77 11.27
N LYS A 19 -25.15 -2.93 10.25
CA LYS A 19 -25.26 -1.95 9.14
C LYS A 19 -25.85 -0.59 9.53
N THR A 20 -26.18 -0.39 10.80
CA THR A 20 -26.67 0.90 11.33
C THR A 20 -25.86 1.28 12.56
N ASN A 21 -24.68 1.85 12.32
CA ASN A 21 -24.09 2.87 13.20
C ASN A 21 -23.21 3.73 12.28
N LEU A 22 -23.91 4.47 11.43
CA LEU A 22 -23.33 5.67 10.84
C LEU A 22 -22.74 6.51 11.95
N VAL A 23 -21.52 6.93 11.67
CA VAL A 23 -20.77 7.97 12.35
C VAL A 23 -21.70 9.13 12.68
N SER A 24 -22.26 9.15 13.89
CA SER A 24 -22.79 10.34 14.53
C SER A 24 -21.61 11.18 15.01
N LYS A 25 -20.83 11.70 14.07
CA LYS A 25 -20.11 12.94 14.35
C LYS A 25 -21.12 14.06 14.24
N SER A 26 -21.69 14.43 15.38
CA SER A 26 -22.38 15.71 15.54
C SER A 26 -21.35 16.80 15.29
N TYR A 27 -21.23 17.27 14.05
CA TYR A 27 -20.44 18.46 13.75
C TYR A 27 -21.28 19.68 14.12
N VAL A 28 -21.13 20.13 15.36
CA VAL A 28 -21.59 21.45 15.76
C VAL A 28 -20.67 22.45 15.06
N ALA A 29 -21.06 22.92 13.88
CA ALA A 29 -20.45 24.11 13.31
C ALA A 29 -20.62 25.24 14.34
N LYS A 30 -19.53 25.99 14.59
CA LYS A 30 -19.42 26.96 15.69
C LYS A 30 -20.47 28.09 15.71
N ASP A 31 -21.35 28.14 14.71
CA ASP A 31 -22.37 29.17 14.52
C ASP A 31 -23.73 28.59 14.08
N VAL A 32 -24.08 27.37 14.51
CA VAL A 32 -25.41 26.77 14.26
C VAL A 32 -26.27 26.92 15.52
N PRO A 33 -27.50 27.45 15.44
CA PRO A 33 -28.43 27.48 16.57
C PRO A 33 -28.63 26.06 17.14
N GLU A 34 -28.78 25.92 18.46
CA GLU A 34 -28.84 24.65 19.23
C GLU A 34 -29.97 23.68 18.84
N HIS A 35 -30.71 23.94 17.76
CA HIS A 35 -31.94 23.24 17.35
C HIS A 35 -31.83 22.50 16.00
N LEU A 36 -30.64 22.43 15.38
CA LEU A 36 -30.42 21.77 14.09
C LEU A 36 -29.52 20.53 14.23
N VAL A 37 -30.05 19.35 13.89
CA VAL A 37 -29.31 18.08 13.84
C VAL A 37 -29.22 17.61 12.39
N PHE A 38 -28.01 17.45 11.87
CA PHE A 38 -27.76 16.90 10.54
C PHE A 38 -27.52 15.39 10.66
N VAL A 39 -28.31 14.57 9.95
CA VAL A 39 -28.11 13.12 9.87
C VAL A 39 -27.72 12.76 8.44
N PRO A 40 -26.46 12.41 8.16
CA PRO A 40 -26.06 11.90 6.85
C PRO A 40 -26.58 10.46 6.68
N VAL A 41 -27.19 10.18 5.53
CA VAL A 41 -27.52 8.82 5.08
C VAL A 41 -26.40 8.36 4.12
N PRO A 42 -25.81 7.16 4.28
CA PRO A 42 -24.70 6.71 3.46
C PRO A 42 -25.22 6.27 2.08
N PRO A 43 -24.52 6.60 1.00
CA PRO A 43 -24.88 6.14 -0.33
C PRO A 43 -24.58 4.64 -0.50
N LYS A 44 -25.47 3.92 -1.19
CA LYS A 44 -25.15 2.61 -1.79
C LYS A 44 -24.47 2.87 -3.13
N CYS A 45 -23.15 2.68 -3.22
CA CYS A 45 -22.32 2.94 -4.40
C CYS A 45 -22.49 1.93 -5.56
N CYS A 46 -23.67 1.34 -5.77
CA CYS A 46 -23.87 0.29 -6.79
C CYS A 46 -24.78 0.67 -7.96
N ASP A 47 -25.31 1.90 -8.01
CA ASP A 47 -26.15 2.34 -9.14
C ASP A 47 -25.57 3.62 -9.76
N ASP A 48 -25.40 3.63 -11.09
CA ASP A 48 -25.01 4.78 -11.91
C ASP A 48 -26.11 5.87 -12.00
N ARG A 49 -26.76 6.22 -10.88
CA ARG A 49 -27.84 7.23 -10.81
C ARG A 49 -27.38 8.46 -10.02
N PRO A 50 -27.87 9.68 -10.35
CA PRO A 50 -27.59 10.87 -9.55
C PRO A 50 -28.18 10.73 -8.14
N TYR A 51 -27.38 11.06 -7.13
CA TYR A 51 -27.75 10.93 -5.71
C TYR A 51 -28.51 12.15 -5.19
N ASP A 52 -29.61 11.92 -4.47
CA ASP A 52 -30.35 12.95 -3.73
C ASP A 52 -29.92 12.98 -2.25
N PHE A 53 -29.58 14.16 -1.73
CA PHE A 53 -29.42 14.39 -0.28
C PHE A 53 -30.79 14.51 0.39
N ILE A 54 -31.08 13.66 1.38
CA ILE A 54 -32.26 13.82 2.24
C ILE A 54 -31.80 14.43 3.57
N ILE A 55 -32.13 15.71 3.82
CA ILE A 55 -31.93 16.38 5.11
C ILE A 55 -33.29 16.49 5.81
N THR A 56 -33.45 15.84 6.96
CA THR A 56 -34.65 15.94 7.80
C THR A 56 -34.47 17.04 8.84
N PHE A 57 -35.35 18.03 8.85
CA PHE A 57 -35.42 19.04 9.92
C PHE A 57 -36.29 18.53 11.08
N CYS A 58 -35.71 18.30 12.26
CA CYS A 58 -36.49 18.05 13.48
C CYS A 58 -36.50 19.31 14.35
N ASN A 59 -37.69 19.87 14.57
CA ASN A 59 -37.89 20.89 15.60
C ASN A 59 -38.12 20.17 16.94
N TYR A 60 -37.29 20.48 17.94
CA TYR A 60 -37.30 19.84 19.26
C TYR A 60 -38.43 20.41 20.13
N ASN A 61 -39.68 20.30 19.69
CA ASN A 61 -40.87 20.64 20.48
C ASN A 61 -42.12 19.98 19.85
N ASN A 62 -42.17 18.65 19.87
CA ASN A 62 -43.39 17.83 20.06
C ASN A 62 -43.08 16.36 19.83
N GLU A 63 -43.55 15.52 20.75
CA GLU A 63 -43.54 14.07 20.66
C GLU A 63 -44.34 13.64 19.42
N ASN A 64 -43.66 13.12 18.39
CA ASN A 64 -44.10 12.10 17.41
C ASN A 64 -43.24 12.19 16.13
N VAL A 65 -42.38 11.19 15.91
CA VAL A 65 -41.61 11.05 14.65
C VAL A 65 -42.39 10.14 13.70
N TYR A 66 -42.87 10.69 12.58
CA TYR A 66 -43.41 9.91 11.46
C TYR A 66 -42.41 9.85 10.32
N THR A 67 -42.01 8.64 9.93
CA THR A 67 -41.26 8.37 8.68
C THR A 67 -42.21 7.84 7.62
N SER A 68 -42.27 8.48 6.44
CA SER A 68 -43.01 8.01 5.26
C SER A 68 -42.02 7.69 4.13
N PRO A 69 -42.16 6.54 3.42
CA PRO A 69 -41.37 6.24 2.24
C PRO A 69 -42.10 6.71 0.96
N PHE A 70 -41.42 7.46 0.10
CA PHE A 70 -41.90 7.75 -1.26
C PHE A 70 -40.99 7.07 -2.30
N LEU A 71 -41.62 6.28 -3.19
CA LEU A 71 -41.04 5.62 -4.37
C LEU A 71 -41.26 6.50 -5.61
N TYR A 72 -40.26 6.63 -6.49
CA TYR A 72 -40.47 7.15 -7.86
C TYR A 72 -39.62 6.43 -8.92
N SER A 73 -40.16 6.36 -10.15
CA SER A 73 -39.84 5.42 -11.24
C SER A 73 -38.83 5.90 -12.29
N ASN A 74 -38.26 4.92 -13.00
CA ASN A 74 -37.23 4.97 -14.06
C ASN A 74 -37.57 5.82 -15.31
N TYR A 75 -36.52 6.35 -15.95
CA TYR A 75 -36.44 6.59 -17.40
C TYR A 75 -34.98 6.42 -17.89
N ASP A 76 -34.79 5.52 -18.85
CA ASP A 76 -33.51 5.22 -19.53
C ASP A 76 -33.16 6.32 -20.56
N ASN A 77 -31.86 6.59 -20.74
CA ASN A 77 -31.32 6.96 -22.05
C ASN A 77 -29.81 6.69 -22.11
N GLU A 78 -29.43 5.89 -23.11
CA GLU A 78 -28.07 5.55 -23.52
C GLU A 78 -27.29 6.78 -24.01
N ASN A 79 -26.00 6.87 -23.67
CA ASN A 79 -24.92 7.26 -24.59
C ASN A 79 -23.56 7.10 -23.91
N VAL A 80 -22.73 6.23 -24.51
CA VAL A 80 -21.38 5.87 -24.05
C VAL A 80 -20.36 6.84 -24.66
N HIS A 81 -19.67 7.61 -23.82
CA HIS A 81 -18.40 8.27 -24.17
C HIS A 81 -17.35 8.05 -23.07
N THR A 82 -16.22 7.49 -23.48
CA THR A 82 -15.01 7.21 -22.70
C THR A 82 -14.39 8.49 -22.13
N SER A 83 -14.20 8.53 -20.80
CA SER A 83 -13.51 9.62 -20.07
C SER A 83 -12.31 9.08 -19.29
N PRO A 84 -11.26 9.91 -19.05
CA PRO A 84 -10.20 9.58 -18.09
C PRO A 84 -10.83 9.32 -16.72
N VAL A 85 -10.19 8.49 -15.89
CA VAL A 85 -10.69 8.06 -14.56
C VAL A 85 -11.14 9.29 -13.76
N LEU A 86 -12.43 9.58 -13.80
CA LEU A 86 -13.09 10.58 -12.97
C LEU A 86 -13.20 9.96 -11.59
N VAL A 87 -12.29 10.36 -10.72
CA VAL A 87 -12.22 9.95 -9.33
C VAL A 87 -13.42 10.57 -8.62
N ASN A 88 -14.47 9.79 -8.39
CA ASN A 88 -15.66 10.28 -7.71
C ASN A 88 -15.35 10.48 -6.21
N SER A 89 -15.36 11.72 -5.74
CA SER A 89 -14.88 12.15 -4.40
C SER A 89 -15.65 11.50 -3.25
N GLU A 90 -16.94 11.20 -3.45
CA GLU A 90 -17.81 10.60 -2.43
C GLU A 90 -17.45 9.16 -2.07
N CYS A 91 -16.85 8.39 -2.99
CA CYS A 91 -16.52 6.98 -2.77
C CYS A 91 -15.34 6.80 -1.81
N PHE A 92 -14.44 7.79 -1.74
CA PHE A 92 -13.31 7.80 -0.80
C PHE A 92 -13.76 8.03 0.65
N VAL A 93 -14.90 8.70 0.86
CA VAL A 93 -15.35 9.09 2.20
C VAL A 93 -15.97 7.91 2.97
N SER A 94 -16.39 6.83 2.30
CA SER A 94 -17.10 5.70 2.92
C SER A 94 -16.25 4.45 3.21
N GLN A 95 -14.97 4.40 2.84
CA GLN A 95 -14.13 3.22 3.06
C GLN A 95 -13.40 3.29 4.41
N GLN A 96 -13.68 2.33 5.28
CA GLN A 96 -12.95 2.14 6.54
C GLN A 96 -11.75 1.23 6.31
N TYR A 97 -10.57 1.63 6.81
CA TYR A 97 -9.34 0.84 6.74
C TYR A 97 -9.58 -0.57 7.32
N SER A 98 -9.47 -1.58 6.47
CA SER A 98 -9.74 -2.98 6.82
C SER A 98 -8.53 -3.83 6.46
N ALA A 99 -7.54 -3.84 7.36
CA ALA A 99 -6.40 -4.75 7.30
C ALA A 99 -6.43 -5.70 8.51
N LEU A 100 -6.18 -6.98 8.26
CA LEU A 100 -6.11 -8.02 9.28
C LEU A 100 -4.69 -8.58 9.35
N ASP A 101 -4.15 -8.56 10.56
CA ASP A 101 -2.87 -9.19 10.87
C ASP A 101 -3.09 -10.47 11.68
N THR A 102 -2.49 -11.56 11.23
CA THR A 102 -2.51 -12.86 11.92
C THR A 102 -1.11 -13.36 12.25
N ASN A 103 -0.07 -12.57 11.97
CA ASN A 103 1.32 -12.95 12.17
C ASN A 103 1.64 -13.04 13.67
N PRO A 104 2.06 -14.20 14.20
CA PRO A 104 2.42 -14.33 15.61
C PRO A 104 3.53 -13.36 16.05
N LEU A 105 4.53 -13.11 15.19
CA LEU A 105 5.61 -12.17 15.50
C LEU A 105 5.07 -10.75 15.66
N SER A 106 4.18 -10.33 14.75
CA SER A 106 3.53 -9.02 14.82
C SER A 106 2.69 -8.89 16.08
N LEU A 107 1.76 -9.83 16.29
CA LEU A 107 0.78 -9.76 17.36
C LEU A 107 1.41 -9.77 18.75
N TYR A 108 2.39 -10.63 18.98
CA TYR A 108 2.95 -10.86 20.31
C TYR A 108 4.21 -10.06 20.62
N VAL A 109 4.94 -9.58 19.60
CA VAL A 109 6.21 -8.85 19.80
C VAL A 109 6.13 -7.44 19.24
N MET A 110 5.85 -7.30 17.94
CA MET A 110 6.01 -6.00 17.26
C MET A 110 4.91 -5.02 17.62
N HIS A 111 3.65 -5.43 17.70
CA HIS A 111 2.55 -4.58 18.14
C HIS A 111 2.75 -4.03 19.56
N PRO A 112 3.09 -4.86 20.58
CA PRO A 112 3.49 -4.36 21.90
C PRO A 112 4.68 -3.40 21.85
N PHE A 113 5.71 -3.71 21.05
CA PHE A 113 6.88 -2.87 20.85
C PHE A 113 6.51 -1.50 20.26
N TRP A 114 5.83 -1.45 19.12
CA TRP A 114 5.38 -0.21 18.46
C TRP A 114 4.44 0.60 19.35
N ASN A 115 3.51 -0.06 20.06
CA ASN A 115 2.66 0.61 21.05
C ASN A 115 3.50 1.26 22.15
N THR A 116 4.58 0.60 22.57
CA THR A 116 5.55 1.13 23.54
C THR A 116 6.36 2.27 22.95
N ILE A 117 6.82 2.19 21.69
CA ILE A 117 7.54 3.29 21.02
C ILE A 117 6.68 4.55 20.92
N VAL A 118 5.44 4.40 20.46
CA VAL A 118 4.46 5.51 20.48
C VAL A 118 4.34 6.06 21.90
N LYS A 119 4.24 5.19 22.93
CA LYS A 119 4.18 5.56 24.36
C LYS A 119 5.46 6.13 24.96
N SER A 120 6.64 5.80 24.46
CA SER A 120 7.93 6.17 25.03
C SER A 120 8.46 7.45 24.43
N PHE A 121 8.21 7.70 23.14
CA PHE A 121 8.44 9.02 22.54
C PHE A 121 7.55 10.10 23.18
N ILE A 122 6.34 9.74 23.65
CA ILE A 122 5.52 10.59 24.54
C ILE A 122 6.32 11.01 25.79
N TYR A 123 7.03 10.07 26.41
CA TYR A 123 7.71 10.27 27.69
C TYR A 123 9.04 11.03 27.55
N LEU A 124 9.86 10.70 26.55
CA LEU A 124 11.16 11.35 26.31
C LEU A 124 11.01 12.85 25.96
N PHE A 125 10.03 13.20 25.12
CA PHE A 125 9.75 14.59 24.75
C PHE A 125 9.21 15.41 25.94
N THR A 126 8.43 14.78 26.82
CA THR A 126 7.90 15.39 28.05
C THR A 126 9.02 15.75 29.04
N THR A 127 10.06 14.91 29.14
CA THR A 127 11.16 15.09 30.09
C THR A 127 12.18 16.14 29.63
N ILE A 128 12.47 16.23 28.33
CA ILE A 128 13.47 17.17 27.80
C ILE A 128 12.93 18.61 27.69
N LEU A 129 11.64 18.81 27.41
CA LEU A 129 11.07 20.14 27.17
C LEU A 129 10.31 20.73 28.38
N GLY A 130 10.37 20.08 29.55
CA GLY A 130 9.77 20.59 30.80
C GLY A 130 8.26 20.81 30.75
N LYS A 131 7.57 20.33 29.71
CA LYS A 131 6.13 20.46 29.54
C LYS A 131 5.47 19.11 29.80
N LYS A 132 4.68 19.03 30.88
CA LYS A 132 3.69 17.98 31.17
C LYS A 132 2.60 17.97 30.08
N LYS A 133 2.94 17.56 28.87
CA LYS A 133 1.95 17.22 27.85
C LYS A 133 2.36 15.91 27.21
N GLN A 134 1.61 14.87 27.55
CA GLN A 134 1.29 13.77 26.64
C GLN A 134 1.14 14.41 25.24
N VAL A 135 1.76 13.99 24.16
CA VAL A 135 1.81 12.68 23.56
C VAL A 135 3.00 12.71 22.55
N PHE A 136 3.32 11.61 21.85
CA PHE A 136 3.99 11.63 20.55
C PHE A 136 3.38 12.81 19.78
N PRO A 137 4.16 13.73 19.21
CA PRO A 137 3.62 15.03 18.88
C PRO A 137 2.39 14.88 17.99
N ALA A 138 1.22 15.33 18.47
CA ALA A 138 -0.03 15.16 17.72
C ALA A 138 -0.02 15.94 16.39
N TRP A 139 0.92 16.89 16.26
CA TRP A 139 1.21 17.59 15.01
C TRP A 139 1.95 16.71 13.99
N LEU A 140 2.61 15.63 14.42
CA LEU A 140 3.35 14.76 13.51
C LEU A 140 2.36 13.90 12.73
N ALA A 141 2.17 14.28 11.47
CA ALA A 141 1.26 13.61 10.55
C ALA A 141 1.72 12.17 10.28
N PRO A 142 0.81 11.18 10.24
CA PRO A 142 1.13 9.79 9.93
C PRO A 142 1.93 9.64 8.62
N ASN A 143 1.47 10.29 7.54
CA ASN A 143 2.14 10.20 6.23
C ASN A 143 3.58 10.73 6.26
N LEU A 144 3.91 11.68 7.15
CA LEU A 144 5.30 12.13 7.32
C LEU A 144 6.17 11.06 7.99
N ILE A 145 5.59 10.26 8.89
CA ILE A 145 6.27 9.11 9.51
C ILE A 145 6.57 8.07 8.43
N THR A 146 5.57 7.68 7.64
CA THR A 146 5.70 6.77 6.49
C THR A 146 6.77 7.26 5.52
N PHE A 147 6.70 8.54 5.08
CA PHE A 147 7.65 9.12 4.15
C PHE A 147 9.08 9.14 4.70
N SER A 148 9.22 9.44 6.00
CA SER A 148 10.53 9.42 6.66
C SER A 148 11.12 8.02 6.65
N GLY A 149 10.31 6.99 6.97
CA GLY A 149 10.73 5.58 6.89
C GLY A 149 11.17 5.21 5.48
N PHE A 150 10.36 5.54 4.48
CA PHE A 150 10.69 5.32 3.07
C PHE A 150 12.00 5.98 2.65
N MET A 151 12.25 7.23 3.05
CA MET A 151 13.50 7.94 2.74
C MET A 151 14.73 7.28 3.38
N LEU A 152 14.60 6.64 4.55
CA LEU A 152 15.70 5.87 5.15
C LEU A 152 16.02 4.62 4.32
N VAL A 153 15.01 3.95 3.78
CA VAL A 153 15.19 2.78 2.89
C VAL A 153 15.86 3.21 1.57
N VAL A 154 15.43 4.34 0.98
CA VAL A 154 16.09 4.93 -0.20
C VAL A 154 17.54 5.27 0.11
N PHE A 155 17.81 5.89 1.26
CA PHE A 155 19.17 6.22 1.68
C PHE A 155 20.05 4.95 1.82
N ASN A 156 19.53 3.88 2.43
CA ASN A 156 20.23 2.60 2.51
C ASN A 156 20.58 2.05 1.12
N PHE A 157 19.64 2.11 0.18
CA PHE A 157 19.87 1.70 -1.21
C PHE A 157 20.98 2.53 -1.87
N LEU A 158 20.95 3.86 -1.73
CA LEU A 158 21.97 4.73 -2.31
C LEU A 158 23.35 4.53 -1.66
N LEU A 159 23.39 4.36 -0.34
CA LEU A 159 24.62 4.12 0.41
C LEU A 159 25.30 2.82 -0.03
N LEU A 160 24.55 1.72 -0.14
CA LEU A 160 25.10 0.45 -0.63
C LEU A 160 25.41 0.48 -2.12
N THR A 161 24.65 1.23 -2.92
CA THR A 161 24.98 1.44 -4.34
C THR A 161 26.31 2.19 -4.52
N TYR A 162 26.65 3.11 -3.60
CA TYR A 162 27.93 3.81 -3.62
C TYR A 162 29.12 2.87 -3.30
N PHE A 163 28.98 1.99 -2.31
CA PHE A 163 30.07 1.10 -1.90
C PHE A 163 30.16 -0.19 -2.72
N ASP A 164 29.05 -0.67 -3.28
CA ASP A 164 28.95 -1.97 -3.94
C ASP A 164 28.08 -1.91 -5.22
N PRO A 165 28.38 -1.06 -6.21
CA PRO A 165 27.50 -0.82 -7.36
C PRO A 165 27.14 -2.09 -8.14
N ASP A 166 28.08 -3.05 -8.25
CA ASP A 166 27.92 -4.24 -9.07
C ASP A 166 27.77 -5.54 -8.28
N PHE A 167 27.62 -5.46 -6.95
CA PHE A 167 27.49 -6.61 -6.03
C PHE A 167 28.74 -7.48 -5.85
N TYR A 168 29.90 -6.98 -6.21
CA TYR A 168 31.17 -7.68 -6.05
C TYR A 168 31.84 -7.43 -4.70
N ALA A 169 31.41 -6.43 -3.93
CA ALA A 169 32.09 -6.06 -2.69
C ALA A 169 32.10 -7.20 -1.68
N SER A 170 31.17 -8.15 -1.74
CA SER A 170 31.11 -9.32 -0.85
C SER A 170 31.77 -10.57 -1.44
N ALA A 171 32.48 -10.46 -2.56
CA ALA A 171 33.24 -11.56 -3.15
C ALA A 171 34.69 -11.59 -2.64
N PRO A 172 35.33 -12.78 -2.55
CA PRO A 172 36.75 -12.88 -2.25
C PRO A 172 37.61 -12.05 -3.22
N GLY A 173 38.64 -11.41 -2.70
CA GLY A 173 39.58 -10.61 -3.49
C GLY A 173 39.07 -9.23 -3.91
N HIS A 174 37.88 -8.82 -3.48
CA HIS A 174 37.33 -7.49 -3.71
C HIS A 174 37.40 -6.63 -2.45
N ARG A 175 37.23 -5.31 -2.61
CA ARG A 175 37.16 -4.38 -1.49
C ARG A 175 35.78 -4.50 -0.82
N HIS A 176 35.77 -5.00 0.42
CA HIS A 176 34.55 -5.11 1.22
C HIS A 176 33.94 -3.75 1.58
N VAL A 177 32.62 -3.75 1.72
CA VAL A 177 31.85 -2.63 2.29
C VAL A 177 32.33 -2.41 3.73
N PRO A 178 32.66 -1.17 4.16
CA PRO A 178 33.13 -0.92 5.51
C PRO A 178 32.11 -1.32 6.59
N ASP A 179 32.57 -1.87 7.71
CA ASP A 179 31.69 -2.43 8.76
C ASP A 179 30.68 -1.43 9.33
N TRP A 180 31.08 -0.17 9.47
CA TRP A 180 30.18 0.87 9.96
C TRP A 180 28.97 1.09 9.04
N VAL A 181 29.10 0.82 7.73
CA VAL A 181 27.99 0.92 6.77
C VAL A 181 26.94 -0.14 7.10
N TRP A 182 27.36 -1.36 7.41
CA TRP A 182 26.43 -2.43 7.81
C TRP A 182 25.68 -2.09 9.10
N ILE A 183 26.35 -1.48 10.09
CA ILE A 183 25.70 -0.99 11.31
C ILE A 183 24.66 0.08 10.98
N VAL A 184 25.03 1.08 10.17
CA VAL A 184 24.12 2.15 9.77
C VAL A 184 22.92 1.59 9.00
N VAL A 185 23.14 0.74 7.99
CA VAL A 185 22.08 0.14 7.20
C VAL A 185 21.14 -0.70 8.06
N GLY A 186 21.68 -1.51 8.98
CA GLY A 186 20.88 -2.33 9.91
C GLY A 186 20.01 -1.50 10.84
N ILE A 187 20.56 -0.43 11.43
CA ILE A 187 19.81 0.49 12.29
C ILE A 187 18.74 1.22 11.47
N LEU A 188 19.10 1.79 10.33
CA LEU A 188 18.18 2.55 9.49
C LEU A 188 17.05 1.67 8.94
N ASN A 189 17.34 0.41 8.59
CA ASN A 189 16.32 -0.55 8.15
C ASN A 189 15.32 -0.84 9.27
N PHE A 190 15.81 -1.11 10.49
CA PHE A 190 14.95 -1.37 11.64
C PHE A 190 14.13 -0.14 12.04
N VAL A 191 14.72 1.06 11.96
CA VAL A 191 14.01 2.32 12.19
C VAL A 191 12.94 2.53 11.12
N ALA A 192 13.23 2.32 9.84
CA ALA A 192 12.26 2.43 8.76
C ALA A 192 11.06 1.50 8.98
N TYR A 193 11.32 0.21 9.25
CA TYR A 193 10.30 -0.77 9.60
C TYR A 193 9.51 -0.40 10.89
N THR A 194 10.16 0.25 11.84
CA THR A 194 9.49 0.75 13.04
C THR A 194 8.57 1.94 12.74
N LEU A 195 8.99 2.86 11.87
CA LEU A 195 8.20 4.02 11.47
C LEU A 195 6.94 3.59 10.71
N ASP A 196 7.11 2.62 9.81
CA ASP A 196 6.04 1.93 9.09
C ASP A 196 4.99 1.34 10.06
N GLY A 197 5.39 0.43 10.96
CA GLY A 197 4.44 -0.14 11.93
C GLY A 197 3.81 0.84 12.95
N VAL A 198 4.34 2.05 13.07
CA VAL A 198 3.85 3.10 13.96
C VAL A 198 2.86 4.05 13.27
N ASP A 199 2.91 4.22 11.95
CA ASP A 199 2.13 5.24 11.25
C ASP A 199 0.60 5.04 11.38
N GLY A 200 0.09 3.82 11.26
CA GLY A 200 -1.32 3.50 11.35
C GLY A 200 -1.79 3.59 12.79
N LYS A 201 -0.90 3.33 13.75
CA LYS A 201 -1.17 3.53 15.19
C LYS A 201 -1.28 5.02 15.49
N GLN A 202 -0.42 5.84 14.90
CA GLN A 202 -0.51 7.28 14.97
C GLN A 202 -1.82 7.77 14.33
N ALA A 203 -2.16 7.31 13.12
CA ALA A 203 -3.38 7.70 12.40
C ALA A 203 -4.66 7.39 13.20
N ARG A 204 -4.74 6.20 13.81
CA ARG A 204 -5.86 5.83 14.70
C ARG A 204 -5.91 6.70 15.94
N ARG A 205 -4.75 7.01 16.53
CA ARG A 205 -4.64 7.86 17.74
C ARG A 205 -5.06 9.32 17.45
N THR A 206 -4.74 9.86 16.28
CA THR A 206 -5.08 11.22 15.87
C THR A 206 -6.42 11.33 15.15
N ASN A 207 -7.15 10.21 14.98
CA ASN A 207 -8.38 10.12 14.18
C ASN A 207 -8.19 10.65 12.74
N SER A 208 -7.02 10.40 12.16
CA SER A 208 -6.64 10.85 10.81
C SER A 208 -6.40 9.68 9.86
N SER A 209 -7.07 8.55 10.07
CA SER A 209 -7.08 7.42 9.13
C SER A 209 -7.89 7.79 7.90
N THR A 210 -7.26 7.78 6.73
CA THR A 210 -7.88 8.11 5.44
C THR A 210 -7.45 7.11 4.37
N PRO A 211 -8.23 6.92 3.29
CA PRO A 211 -7.76 6.10 2.16
C PRO A 211 -6.47 6.67 1.56
N LEU A 212 -6.31 7.99 1.48
CA LEU A 212 -5.06 8.58 1.02
C LEU A 212 -3.86 8.14 1.88
N GLY A 213 -4.02 8.08 3.20
CA GLY A 213 -2.97 7.60 4.11
C GLY A 213 -2.60 6.15 3.83
N GLU A 214 -3.59 5.29 3.57
CA GLU A 214 -3.34 3.90 3.20
C GLU A 214 -2.69 3.78 1.79
N LEU A 215 -3.03 4.64 0.83
CA LEU A 215 -2.35 4.64 -0.47
C LEU A 215 -0.89 5.02 -0.31
N PHE A 216 -0.65 6.00 0.56
CA PHE A 216 0.69 6.52 0.81
C PHE A 216 1.58 5.46 1.48
N ASP A 217 1.03 4.74 2.46
CA ASP A 217 1.63 3.59 3.14
C ASP A 217 1.97 2.45 2.15
N HIS A 218 0.95 1.73 1.67
CA HIS A 218 1.16 0.56 0.80
C HIS A 218 1.77 0.91 -0.56
N GLY A 219 1.56 2.12 -1.05
CA GLY A 219 2.17 2.62 -2.28
C GLY A 219 3.69 2.74 -2.16
N LEU A 220 4.18 3.33 -1.06
CA LEU A 220 5.61 3.42 -0.78
C LEU A 220 6.22 2.05 -0.44
N ASP A 221 5.48 1.17 0.21
CA ASP A 221 5.91 -0.21 0.47
C ASP A 221 6.12 -1.02 -0.82
N SER A 222 5.22 -0.82 -1.80
CA SER A 222 5.34 -1.48 -3.10
C SER A 222 6.64 -1.10 -3.82
N TRP A 223 7.13 0.13 -3.62
CA TRP A 223 8.42 0.58 -4.13
C TRP A 223 9.59 0.14 -3.25
N SER A 224 9.40 0.10 -1.93
CA SER A 224 10.41 -0.35 -0.96
C SER A 224 10.83 -1.81 -1.17
N CYS A 225 9.94 -2.64 -1.73
CA CYS A 225 10.24 -4.03 -2.08
C CYS A 225 11.56 -4.19 -2.86
N VAL A 226 11.82 -3.35 -3.87
CA VAL A 226 13.08 -3.45 -4.64
C VAL A 226 14.29 -3.02 -3.83
N TYR A 227 14.16 -1.99 -2.99
CA TYR A 227 15.26 -1.52 -2.16
C TYR A 227 15.68 -2.58 -1.13
N PHE A 228 14.72 -3.23 -0.46
CA PHE A 228 15.04 -4.28 0.51
C PHE A 228 15.74 -5.47 -0.14
N VAL A 229 15.22 -5.96 -1.27
CA VAL A 229 15.81 -7.11 -2.00
C VAL A 229 17.22 -6.81 -2.49
N VAL A 230 17.44 -5.63 -3.07
CA VAL A 230 18.75 -5.23 -3.59
C VAL A 230 19.77 -4.97 -2.48
N THR A 231 19.34 -4.35 -1.38
CA THR A 231 20.26 -4.03 -0.27
C THR A 231 20.72 -5.29 0.45
N VAL A 232 19.81 -6.24 0.76
CA VAL A 232 20.19 -7.48 1.45
C VAL A 232 21.13 -8.35 0.59
N TYR A 233 20.94 -8.33 -0.73
CA TYR A 233 21.83 -9.06 -1.64
C TYR A 233 23.26 -8.55 -1.61
N SER A 234 23.50 -7.30 -1.22
CA SER A 234 24.86 -6.77 -1.07
C SER A 234 25.66 -7.50 0.01
N ILE A 235 25.01 -8.19 0.96
CA ILE A 235 25.67 -9.01 1.99
C ILE A 235 26.28 -10.27 1.37
N PHE A 236 25.54 -10.93 0.47
CA PHE A 236 25.98 -12.19 -0.14
C PHE A 236 26.80 -11.96 -1.41
N GLY A 237 26.46 -10.91 -2.16
CA GLY A 237 27.08 -10.53 -3.41
C GLY A 237 26.94 -11.57 -4.53
N ARG A 238 27.53 -11.22 -5.67
CA ARG A 238 27.78 -12.14 -6.80
C ARG A 238 29.21 -12.67 -6.74
N GLY A 239 29.45 -13.82 -7.38
CA GLY A 239 30.79 -14.42 -7.47
C GLY A 239 30.81 -15.86 -6.99
N PRO A 240 32.01 -16.46 -6.84
CA PRO A 240 32.14 -17.90 -6.55
C PRO A 240 31.51 -18.34 -5.22
N THR A 241 31.50 -17.48 -4.21
CA THR A 241 30.94 -17.77 -2.88
C THR A 241 29.53 -17.22 -2.68
N GLY A 242 29.08 -16.32 -3.57
CA GLY A 242 27.82 -15.60 -3.49
C GLY A 242 26.68 -16.28 -4.25
N VAL A 243 25.69 -15.47 -4.63
CA VAL A 243 24.48 -15.89 -5.38
C VAL A 243 24.48 -15.19 -6.74
N SER A 244 24.05 -15.84 -7.82
CA SER A 244 24.04 -15.15 -9.14
C SER A 244 22.98 -14.04 -9.19
N VAL A 245 23.21 -13.03 -10.03
CA VAL A 245 22.25 -11.94 -10.24
C VAL A 245 20.95 -12.46 -10.86
N PHE A 246 20.99 -13.55 -11.62
CA PHE A 246 19.78 -14.21 -12.09
C PHE A 246 18.95 -14.84 -10.95
N VAL A 247 19.60 -15.42 -9.94
CA VAL A 247 18.88 -15.94 -8.75
C VAL A 247 18.28 -14.77 -7.96
N LEU A 248 18.98 -13.64 -7.81
CA LEU A 248 18.39 -12.44 -7.21
C LEU A 248 17.18 -11.92 -7.99
N TYR A 249 17.26 -11.94 -9.32
CA TYR A 249 16.15 -11.56 -10.18
C TYR A 249 14.88 -12.38 -9.88
N LEU A 250 15.03 -13.69 -9.70
CA LEU A 250 13.92 -14.57 -9.31
C LEU A 250 13.44 -14.30 -7.88
N LEU A 251 14.31 -13.91 -6.95
CA LEU A 251 13.87 -13.49 -5.59
C LEU A 251 13.04 -12.22 -5.63
N LEU A 252 13.46 -11.24 -6.44
CA LEU A 252 12.70 -10.02 -6.63
C LEU A 252 11.29 -10.38 -7.10
N TRP A 253 11.15 -11.29 -8.07
CA TRP A 253 9.84 -11.78 -8.52
C TRP A 253 9.01 -12.37 -7.40
N VAL A 254 9.61 -13.23 -6.58
CA VAL A 254 8.91 -13.87 -5.46
C VAL A 254 8.38 -12.83 -4.47
N VAL A 255 9.17 -11.80 -4.15
CA VAL A 255 8.78 -10.71 -3.25
C VAL A 255 7.69 -9.86 -3.87
N LEU A 256 7.86 -9.40 -5.12
CA LEU A 256 6.88 -8.58 -5.83
C LEU A 256 5.56 -9.36 -6.03
N PHE A 257 5.63 -10.64 -6.37
CA PHE A 257 4.45 -11.52 -6.48
C PHE A 257 3.71 -11.64 -5.14
N SER A 258 4.45 -11.84 -4.04
CA SER A 258 3.85 -11.91 -2.71
C SER A 258 3.12 -10.62 -2.33
N PHE A 259 3.71 -9.47 -2.68
CA PHE A 259 3.10 -8.16 -2.43
C PHE A 259 1.82 -7.95 -3.24
N ILE A 260 1.85 -8.20 -4.56
CA ILE A 260 0.65 -8.02 -5.38
C ILE A 260 -0.45 -9.03 -5.04
N LEU A 261 -0.09 -10.22 -4.55
CA LEU A 261 -1.04 -11.23 -4.15
C LEU A 261 -1.91 -10.80 -2.94
N SER A 262 -1.33 -10.12 -1.94
CA SER A 262 -2.13 -9.58 -0.81
C SER A 262 -3.10 -8.48 -1.27
N HIS A 263 -2.68 -7.66 -2.24
CA HIS A 263 -3.57 -6.68 -2.86
C HIS A 263 -4.60 -7.35 -3.78
N TRP A 264 -4.25 -8.39 -4.52
CA TRP A 264 -5.24 -9.18 -5.26
C TRP A 264 -6.30 -9.75 -4.31
N GLU A 265 -5.89 -10.26 -3.16
CA GLU A 265 -6.80 -10.75 -2.13
C GLU A 265 -7.72 -9.63 -1.62
N LYS A 266 -7.19 -8.44 -1.31
CA LYS A 266 -7.98 -7.27 -0.90
C LYS A 266 -8.94 -6.81 -2.00
N TYR A 267 -8.51 -6.80 -3.26
CA TYR A 267 -9.34 -6.41 -4.40
C TYR A 267 -10.60 -7.29 -4.50
N ASN A 268 -10.46 -8.58 -4.21
CA ASN A 268 -11.56 -9.53 -4.31
C ASN A 268 -12.41 -9.66 -3.04
N THR A 269 -11.79 -9.58 -1.86
CA THR A 269 -12.45 -9.83 -0.56
C THR A 269 -12.82 -8.57 0.20
N GLY A 270 -12.19 -7.43 -0.11
CA GLY A 270 -12.32 -6.16 0.61
C GLY A 270 -11.47 -6.04 1.89
N VAL A 271 -10.71 -7.06 2.26
CA VAL A 271 -9.86 -7.06 3.46
C VAL A 271 -8.40 -7.31 3.05
N LEU A 272 -7.48 -6.48 3.55
CA LEU A 272 -6.05 -6.65 3.34
C LEU A 272 -5.48 -7.59 4.39
N PHE A 273 -5.00 -8.77 3.99
CA PHE A 273 -4.29 -9.66 4.90
C PHE A 273 -2.79 -9.40 4.81
N LEU A 274 -2.17 -9.12 5.95
CA LEU A 274 -0.74 -8.85 5.99
C LEU A 274 0.06 -10.15 5.90
N PRO A 275 1.05 -10.24 5.00
CA PRO A 275 1.85 -11.45 4.83
C PRO A 275 2.81 -11.64 6.00
N TRP A 276 2.80 -12.82 6.64
CA TRP A 276 3.67 -13.12 7.78
C TRP A 276 5.16 -12.96 7.48
N GLY A 277 5.55 -13.21 6.23
CA GLY A 277 6.93 -13.10 5.79
C GLY A 277 7.51 -11.70 5.91
N TYR A 278 6.67 -10.65 5.88
CA TYR A 278 7.14 -9.26 5.91
C TYR A 278 7.87 -8.94 7.22
N ASP A 279 7.19 -9.01 8.37
CA ASP A 279 7.80 -8.66 9.66
C ASP A 279 9.00 -9.55 10.00
N ILE A 280 8.90 -10.85 9.70
CA ILE A 280 9.99 -11.80 9.93
C ILE A 280 11.20 -11.38 9.10
N SER A 281 11.01 -11.05 7.83
CA SER A 281 12.09 -10.62 6.94
C SER A 281 12.72 -9.31 7.42
N GLN A 282 11.93 -8.30 7.81
CA GLN A 282 12.44 -6.99 8.20
C GLN A 282 13.28 -7.05 9.48
N VAL A 283 12.82 -7.80 10.48
CA VAL A 283 13.57 -7.99 11.73
C VAL A 283 14.84 -8.80 11.47
N THR A 284 14.73 -9.88 10.68
CA THR A 284 15.87 -10.76 10.37
C THR A 284 16.94 -10.01 9.59
N ILE A 285 16.57 -9.30 8.51
CA ILE A 285 17.50 -8.55 7.66
C ILE A 285 18.22 -7.47 8.47
N SER A 286 17.50 -6.74 9.32
CA SER A 286 18.10 -5.73 10.21
C SER A 286 19.17 -6.33 11.12
N PHE A 287 18.92 -7.52 11.67
CA PHE A 287 19.89 -8.23 12.50
C PHE A 287 21.07 -8.77 11.69
N VAL A 288 20.83 -9.33 10.49
CA VAL A 288 21.87 -9.85 9.61
C VAL A 288 22.87 -8.76 9.21
N TYR A 289 22.41 -7.53 8.96
CA TYR A 289 23.33 -6.40 8.73
C TYR A 289 24.26 -6.16 9.93
N ILE A 290 23.71 -6.10 11.14
CA ILE A 290 24.50 -5.86 12.36
C ILE A 290 25.47 -7.02 12.62
N VAL A 291 25.03 -8.26 12.42
CA VAL A 291 25.90 -9.45 12.53
C VAL A 291 27.04 -9.37 11.52
N THR A 292 26.74 -9.06 10.26
CA THR A 292 27.75 -8.90 9.19
C THR A 292 28.83 -7.89 9.59
N ALA A 293 28.45 -6.78 10.24
CA ALA A 293 29.40 -5.79 10.73
C ALA A 293 30.37 -6.31 11.81
N VAL A 294 29.95 -7.31 12.58
CA VAL A 294 30.72 -7.85 13.71
C VAL A 294 31.60 -9.01 13.28
N VAL A 295 31.06 -9.92 12.47
CA VAL A 295 31.76 -11.16 12.09
C VAL A 295 32.53 -11.03 10.77
N GLY A 296 32.30 -9.96 10.02
CA GLY A 296 32.83 -9.79 8.67
C GLY A 296 31.97 -10.50 7.61
N VAL A 297 32.12 -10.06 6.36
CA VAL A 297 31.38 -10.67 5.24
C VAL A 297 31.90 -12.07 4.94
N GLU A 298 33.17 -12.34 5.26
CA GLU A 298 33.84 -13.61 5.01
C GLU A 298 33.22 -14.77 5.81
N ALA A 299 32.56 -14.47 6.93
CA ALA A 299 31.80 -15.46 7.70
C ALA A 299 30.67 -16.10 6.88
N TRP A 300 30.14 -15.40 5.87
CA TRP A 300 29.07 -15.92 5.01
C TRP A 300 29.55 -16.90 3.93
N TYR A 301 30.87 -17.05 3.73
CA TYR A 301 31.43 -17.98 2.75
C TYR A 301 31.42 -19.43 3.24
N GLU A 302 31.45 -19.61 4.55
CA GLU A 302 31.53 -20.90 5.21
C GLU A 302 30.14 -21.41 5.61
N PRO A 303 29.94 -22.73 5.68
CA PRO A 303 28.68 -23.28 6.16
C PRO A 303 28.47 -22.98 7.64
N PHE A 304 27.24 -22.64 8.01
CA PHE A 304 26.89 -22.24 9.38
C PHE A 304 26.30 -23.37 10.21
N LEU A 305 25.63 -24.34 9.58
CA LEU A 305 25.03 -25.49 10.26
C LEU A 305 24.82 -26.67 9.30
N PHE A 306 25.21 -27.89 9.66
CA PHE A 306 25.00 -29.10 8.83
C PHE A 306 25.45 -28.97 7.35
N ASN A 307 26.54 -28.26 7.08
CA ASN A 307 27.02 -27.92 5.73
C ASN A 307 26.09 -26.99 4.90
N PHE A 308 25.07 -26.39 5.52
CA PHE A 308 24.28 -25.34 4.89
C PHE A 308 25.03 -24.03 4.87
N LEU A 309 25.04 -23.38 3.71
CA LEU A 309 25.50 -22.02 3.57
C LEU A 309 24.32 -21.07 3.68
N TYR A 310 24.58 -19.85 4.14
CA TYR A 310 23.53 -18.83 4.24
C TYR A 310 22.92 -18.47 2.87
N ARG A 311 23.72 -18.55 1.80
CA ARG A 311 23.21 -18.42 0.42
C ARG A 311 22.18 -19.49 0.06
N ASP A 312 22.25 -20.67 0.68
CA ASP A 312 21.31 -21.77 0.40
C ASP A 312 19.96 -21.46 1.03
N LEU A 313 19.91 -20.74 2.16
CA LEU A 313 18.65 -20.21 2.72
C LEU A 313 18.03 -19.17 1.79
N PHE A 314 18.86 -18.26 1.25
CA PHE A 314 18.42 -17.23 0.30
C PHE A 314 17.93 -17.85 -1.02
N THR A 315 18.58 -18.92 -1.49
CA THR A 315 18.19 -19.66 -2.72
C THR A 315 17.00 -20.60 -2.47
N ALA A 316 16.86 -21.17 -1.28
CA ALA A 316 15.74 -22.01 -0.88
C ALA A 316 14.40 -21.25 -0.93
N MET A 317 14.42 -19.93 -0.70
CA MET A 317 13.24 -19.07 -0.91
C MET A 317 12.69 -19.14 -2.35
N ILE A 318 13.46 -19.62 -3.34
CA ILE A 318 13.09 -19.71 -4.76
C ILE A 318 12.91 -21.16 -5.24
N ILE A 319 13.91 -22.03 -5.04
CA ILE A 319 14.02 -23.32 -5.75
C ILE A 319 13.82 -24.46 -4.75
N GLY A 320 12.56 -24.79 -4.46
CA GLY A 320 12.18 -25.96 -3.69
C GLY A 320 12.38 -27.29 -4.45
N LYS A 321 13.56 -27.53 -5.05
CA LYS A 321 13.79 -28.73 -5.87
C LYS A 321 14.99 -29.60 -5.48
N GLU A 322 16.04 -29.07 -4.86
CA GLU A 322 17.21 -29.89 -4.50
C GLU A 322 17.35 -30.17 -3.01
N LEU A 323 16.63 -29.43 -2.17
CA LEU A 323 16.61 -29.66 -0.74
C LEU A 323 15.24 -30.22 -0.38
N HIS A 324 15.19 -31.34 0.33
CA HIS A 324 13.99 -31.90 0.98
C HIS A 324 13.44 -30.95 2.07
N VAL A 325 13.24 -29.69 1.72
CA VAL A 325 12.76 -28.58 2.53
C VAL A 325 11.80 -27.81 1.62
N GLU A 326 10.51 -28.02 1.85
CA GLU A 326 9.40 -27.31 1.21
C GLU A 326 9.34 -25.83 1.67
N ALA A 327 10.40 -25.04 1.44
CA ALA A 327 10.49 -23.66 1.93
C ALA A 327 10.49 -22.62 0.81
N CYS A 328 9.50 -22.69 -0.08
CA CYS A 328 9.17 -21.53 -0.90
C CYS A 328 8.25 -20.62 -0.08
N CYS A 329 8.77 -19.79 0.84
CA CYS A 329 7.92 -19.06 1.80
C CYS A 329 6.75 -18.28 1.16
N ALA A 330 6.93 -17.71 -0.04
CA ALA A 330 5.85 -17.06 -0.78
C ALA A 330 4.81 -18.03 -1.37
N LEU A 331 5.26 -19.12 -2.03
CA LEU A 331 4.36 -20.10 -2.66
C LEU A 331 3.79 -21.13 -1.65
N CYS A 332 4.41 -21.29 -0.49
CA CYS A 332 4.04 -22.24 0.57
C CYS A 332 3.29 -21.56 1.73
N VAL A 333 3.49 -20.27 1.98
CA VAL A 333 2.79 -19.53 3.06
C VAL A 333 1.84 -18.50 2.48
N THR A 334 2.34 -17.50 1.73
CA THR A 334 1.51 -16.39 1.25
C THR A 334 0.44 -16.84 0.26
N LEU A 335 0.81 -17.62 -0.76
CA LEU A 335 -0.12 -18.11 -1.79
C LEU A 335 -1.22 -19.02 -1.21
N PRO A 336 -0.93 -20.07 -0.43
CA PRO A 336 -1.98 -20.93 0.11
C PRO A 336 -2.88 -20.18 1.08
N MET A 337 -2.35 -19.26 1.89
CA MET A 337 -3.16 -18.42 2.78
C MET A 337 -4.10 -17.50 1.99
N SER A 338 -3.59 -16.80 0.97
CA SER A 338 -4.40 -15.90 0.14
C SER A 338 -5.50 -16.67 -0.61
N LEU A 339 -5.17 -17.86 -1.13
CA LEU A 339 -6.15 -18.75 -1.77
C LEU A 339 -7.18 -19.29 -0.78
N LEU A 340 -6.78 -19.63 0.45
CA LEU A 340 -7.68 -20.10 1.50
C LEU A 340 -8.66 -19.01 1.94
N ASN A 341 -8.18 -17.77 2.10
CA ASN A 341 -9.01 -16.64 2.46
C ASN A 341 -9.95 -16.24 1.30
N PHE A 342 -9.46 -16.26 0.06
CA PHE A 342 -10.30 -16.11 -1.12
C PHE A 342 -11.40 -17.19 -1.17
N TYR A 343 -11.04 -18.46 -0.94
CA TYR A 343 -11.99 -19.58 -0.91
C TYR A 343 -13.02 -19.44 0.22
N ARG A 344 -12.61 -18.95 1.40
CA ARG A 344 -13.52 -18.65 2.51
C ARG A 344 -14.52 -17.56 2.12
N SER A 345 -14.05 -16.48 1.48
CA SER A 345 -14.89 -15.38 0.99
C SER A 345 -15.85 -15.82 -0.13
N TYR A 346 -15.38 -16.69 -1.03
CA TYR A 346 -16.20 -17.35 -2.04
C TYR A 346 -17.32 -18.17 -1.38
N LYS A 347 -16.98 -19.04 -0.41
CA LYS A 347 -17.96 -19.89 0.28
C LYS A 347 -18.97 -19.08 1.09
N SER A 348 -18.58 -17.93 1.63
CA SER A 348 -19.48 -17.04 2.36
C SER A 348 -20.26 -16.07 1.47
N ASN A 349 -20.10 -16.12 0.14
CA ASN A 349 -20.71 -15.19 -0.82
C ASN A 349 -20.41 -13.71 -0.52
N THR A 350 -19.19 -13.42 -0.07
CA THR A 350 -18.73 -12.05 0.29
C THR A 350 -17.77 -11.45 -0.74
N LEU A 351 -17.50 -12.14 -1.85
CA LEU A 351 -16.63 -11.62 -2.91
C LEU A 351 -17.24 -10.38 -3.58
N LYS A 352 -16.39 -9.42 -3.92
CA LYS A 352 -16.77 -8.22 -4.67
C LYS A 352 -17.09 -8.49 -6.13
N HIS A 353 -16.47 -9.51 -6.71
CA HIS A 353 -16.55 -9.82 -8.14
C HIS A 353 -17.02 -11.27 -8.35
N SER A 354 -17.97 -11.48 -9.26
CA SER A 354 -18.51 -12.80 -9.59
C SER A 354 -17.87 -13.43 -10.83
N SER A 355 -17.29 -12.63 -11.72
CA SER A 355 -16.62 -13.09 -12.93
C SER A 355 -15.16 -13.44 -12.68
N VAL A 356 -14.71 -14.62 -13.12
CA VAL A 356 -13.30 -15.06 -13.06
C VAL A 356 -12.38 -14.05 -13.77
N TYR A 357 -12.85 -13.44 -14.86
CA TYR A 357 -12.10 -12.40 -15.55
C TYR A 357 -11.79 -11.23 -14.62
N GLU A 358 -12.82 -10.64 -14.00
CA GLU A 358 -12.68 -9.50 -13.09
C GLU A 358 -11.82 -9.82 -11.87
N VAL A 359 -11.92 -11.04 -11.34
CA VAL A 359 -11.07 -11.53 -10.24
C VAL A 359 -9.60 -11.52 -10.63
N MET A 360 -9.26 -11.83 -11.88
CA MET A 360 -7.88 -12.01 -12.35
C MET A 360 -7.28 -10.76 -13.01
N VAL A 361 -8.08 -9.71 -13.28
CA VAL A 361 -7.60 -8.45 -13.88
C VAL A 361 -6.35 -7.89 -13.17
N PRO A 362 -6.24 -7.85 -11.83
CA PRO A 362 -5.07 -7.30 -11.14
C PRO A 362 -3.74 -8.00 -11.49
N PHE A 363 -3.77 -9.26 -11.95
CA PHE A 363 -2.58 -10.01 -12.31
C PHE A 363 -2.10 -9.77 -13.74
N PHE A 364 -2.92 -9.20 -14.62
CA PHE A 364 -2.55 -9.07 -16.03
C PHE A 364 -1.30 -8.22 -16.24
N SER A 365 -1.28 -6.99 -15.71
CA SER A 365 -0.13 -6.08 -15.84
C SER A 365 1.15 -6.60 -15.15
N PRO A 366 1.12 -7.10 -13.90
CA PRO A 366 2.29 -7.71 -13.27
C PRO A 366 2.83 -8.92 -14.05
N CYS A 367 1.98 -9.85 -14.49
CA CYS A 367 2.40 -11.02 -15.28
C CYS A 367 3.02 -10.62 -16.63
N LEU A 368 2.52 -9.55 -17.26
CA LEU A 368 3.11 -9.02 -18.48
C LEU A 368 4.46 -8.35 -18.21
N LEU A 369 4.59 -7.54 -17.16
CA LEU A 369 5.87 -6.95 -16.74
C LEU A 369 6.94 -8.02 -16.53
N PHE A 370 6.58 -9.04 -15.78
CA PHE A 370 7.37 -10.23 -15.52
C PHE A 370 7.77 -10.94 -16.82
N THR A 371 6.81 -11.24 -17.70
CA THR A 371 7.13 -11.91 -18.96
C THR A 371 8.08 -11.06 -19.83
N LEU A 372 7.82 -9.76 -19.98
CA LEU A 372 8.64 -8.86 -20.80
C LEU A 372 10.06 -8.70 -20.24
N SER A 373 10.20 -8.50 -18.92
CA SER A 373 11.51 -8.39 -18.28
C SER A 373 12.31 -9.69 -18.39
N THR A 374 11.69 -10.85 -18.22
CA THR A 374 12.39 -12.15 -18.40
C THR A 374 12.80 -12.37 -19.85
N VAL A 375 11.93 -12.04 -20.81
CA VAL A 375 12.28 -12.12 -22.23
C VAL A 375 13.46 -11.19 -22.54
N TRP A 376 13.52 -9.98 -21.96
CA TRP A 376 14.66 -9.10 -22.12
C TRP A 376 15.94 -9.74 -21.58
N VAL A 377 15.94 -10.21 -20.33
CA VAL A 377 17.11 -10.86 -19.71
C VAL A 377 17.60 -12.03 -20.57
N LEU A 378 16.71 -12.92 -21.00
CA LEU A 378 17.08 -14.14 -21.74
C LEU A 378 17.50 -13.89 -23.19
N ARG A 379 17.10 -12.76 -23.79
CA ARG A 379 17.40 -12.40 -25.19
C ARG A 379 18.37 -11.24 -25.31
N SER A 380 18.92 -10.77 -24.20
CA SER A 380 19.84 -9.64 -24.16
C SER A 380 21.13 -9.97 -24.90
N PRO A 381 21.51 -9.20 -25.94
CA PRO A 381 22.77 -9.42 -26.65
C PRO A 381 24.00 -9.03 -25.83
N SER A 382 23.84 -8.18 -24.82
CA SER A 382 24.96 -7.67 -23.99
C SER A 382 25.03 -8.33 -22.61
N ASP A 383 24.11 -9.23 -22.28
CA ASP A 383 23.92 -9.74 -20.92
C ASP A 383 23.64 -8.60 -19.91
N ILE A 384 22.60 -7.82 -20.20
CA ILE A 384 22.27 -6.57 -19.51
C ILE A 384 22.09 -6.73 -18.01
N LEU A 385 21.61 -7.90 -17.58
CA LEU A 385 21.43 -8.21 -16.15
C LEU A 385 22.78 -8.35 -15.45
N GLU A 386 23.77 -8.96 -16.10
CA GLU A 386 25.12 -9.10 -15.54
C GLU A 386 25.88 -7.77 -15.55
N ILE A 387 25.65 -6.90 -16.55
CA ILE A 387 26.34 -5.60 -16.65
C ILE A 387 25.72 -4.55 -15.72
N HIS A 388 24.40 -4.47 -15.64
CA HIS A 388 23.69 -3.40 -14.90
C HIS A 388 22.59 -3.96 -13.98
N PRO A 389 22.92 -4.87 -13.05
CA PRO A 389 21.92 -5.58 -12.25
C PRO A 389 21.07 -4.61 -11.39
N ARG A 390 21.70 -3.69 -10.65
CA ARG A 390 20.99 -2.72 -9.77
C ARG A 390 19.95 -1.88 -10.53
N ILE A 391 20.34 -1.35 -11.69
CA ILE A 391 19.47 -0.50 -12.51
C ILE A 391 18.33 -1.32 -13.09
N PHE A 392 18.61 -2.54 -13.56
CA PHE A 392 17.59 -3.44 -14.08
C PHE A 392 16.53 -3.78 -13.01
N TYR A 393 16.94 -4.16 -11.80
CA TYR A 393 16.01 -4.40 -10.70
C TYR A 393 15.21 -3.17 -10.35
N PHE A 394 15.86 -2.01 -10.25
CA PHE A 394 15.21 -0.76 -9.93
C PHE A 394 14.15 -0.38 -10.98
N MET A 395 14.42 -0.58 -12.26
CA MET A 395 13.45 -0.40 -13.34
C MET A 395 12.24 -1.32 -13.18
N VAL A 396 12.44 -2.63 -12.97
CA VAL A 396 11.35 -3.60 -12.77
C VAL A 396 10.53 -3.25 -11.53
N GLY A 397 11.20 -2.96 -10.40
CA GLY A 397 10.57 -2.59 -9.14
C GLY A 397 9.75 -1.31 -9.25
N THR A 398 10.25 -0.30 -9.96
CA THR A 398 9.53 0.98 -10.17
C THR A 398 8.31 0.80 -11.06
N ALA A 399 8.42 0.02 -12.14
CA ALA A 399 7.26 -0.33 -12.98
C ALA A 399 6.20 -1.09 -12.18
N PHE A 400 6.62 -2.05 -11.36
CA PHE A 400 5.75 -2.80 -10.46
C PHE A 400 5.06 -1.89 -9.43
N ALA A 401 5.80 -0.98 -8.79
CA ALA A 401 5.24 -0.04 -7.83
C ALA A 401 4.15 0.84 -8.46
N ASN A 402 4.35 1.28 -9.70
CA ASN A 402 3.34 2.02 -10.45
C ASN A 402 2.06 1.21 -10.70
N ILE A 403 2.20 -0.05 -11.13
CA ILE A 403 1.06 -0.98 -11.32
C ILE A 403 0.31 -1.17 -10.01
N THR A 404 1.05 -1.41 -8.92
CA THR A 404 0.46 -1.69 -7.61
C THR A 404 -0.23 -0.46 -7.01
N CYS A 405 0.34 0.74 -7.16
CA CYS A 405 -0.31 1.97 -6.73
C CYS A 405 -1.66 2.18 -7.46
N GLN A 406 -1.75 1.88 -8.75
CA GLN A 406 -3.03 1.94 -9.49
C GLN A 406 -4.06 0.94 -8.94
N LEU A 407 -3.63 -0.27 -8.60
CA LEU A 407 -4.50 -1.26 -7.95
C LEU A 407 -4.97 -0.77 -6.57
N ILE A 408 -4.08 -0.20 -5.75
CA ILE A 408 -4.43 0.34 -4.43
C ILE A 408 -5.44 1.47 -4.56
N VAL A 409 -5.24 2.41 -5.49
CA VAL A 409 -6.22 3.48 -5.77
C VAL A 409 -7.58 2.87 -6.10
N CYS A 410 -7.63 1.87 -6.98
CA CYS A 410 -8.88 1.21 -7.37
C CYS A 410 -9.58 0.51 -6.19
N GLN A 411 -8.83 -0.11 -5.29
CA GLN A 411 -9.38 -0.73 -4.07
C GLN A 411 -10.04 0.30 -3.15
N MET A 412 -9.51 1.52 -3.11
CA MET A 412 -9.97 2.62 -2.25
C MET A 412 -11.12 3.39 -2.83
N SER A 413 -11.09 3.64 -4.13
CA SER A 413 -12.21 4.24 -4.86
C SER A 413 -13.32 3.24 -5.15
N SER A 414 -13.14 1.95 -4.82
CA SER A 414 -14.02 0.85 -5.23
C SER A 414 -14.27 0.83 -6.75
N THR A 415 -13.30 1.26 -7.54
CA THR A 415 -13.37 1.23 -9.00
C THR A 415 -12.69 -0.01 -9.55
N ARG A 416 -13.02 -0.35 -10.80
CA ARG A 416 -12.37 -1.44 -11.51
C ARG A 416 -10.88 -1.15 -11.74
N CYS A 417 -10.03 -2.15 -11.53
CA CYS A 417 -8.60 -2.07 -11.84
C CYS A 417 -8.38 -1.87 -13.35
N PRO A 418 -7.46 -0.97 -13.77
CA PRO A 418 -7.04 -0.91 -15.17
C PRO A 418 -6.38 -2.24 -15.58
N THR A 419 -6.73 -2.74 -16.76
CA THR A 419 -6.20 -4.01 -17.24
C THR A 419 -4.72 -3.89 -17.60
N LEU A 420 -4.34 -2.84 -18.33
CA LEU A 420 -2.98 -2.62 -18.82
C LEU A 420 -2.40 -1.32 -18.27
N ASN A 421 -1.20 -1.41 -17.71
CA ASN A 421 -0.42 -0.25 -17.31
C ASN A 421 0.40 0.31 -18.49
N TRP A 422 0.34 1.63 -18.68
CA TRP A 422 0.98 2.31 -19.80
C TRP A 422 2.51 2.23 -19.82
N LEU A 423 3.17 2.01 -18.68
CA LEU A 423 4.63 1.81 -18.63
C LEU A 423 5.06 0.53 -19.38
N LEU A 424 4.15 -0.44 -19.57
CA LEU A 424 4.48 -1.68 -20.25
C LEU A 424 4.59 -1.51 -21.77
N LEU A 425 4.03 -0.45 -22.34
CA LEU A 425 4.15 -0.17 -23.78
C LEU A 425 5.59 0.15 -24.21
N PRO A 426 6.29 1.15 -23.63
CA PRO A 426 7.69 1.39 -23.99
C PRO A 426 8.61 0.21 -23.63
N LEU A 427 8.32 -0.53 -22.55
CA LEU A 427 9.03 -1.78 -22.26
C LEU A 427 8.85 -2.81 -23.38
N PHE A 428 7.61 -3.04 -23.82
CA PHE A 428 7.32 -3.95 -24.92
C PHE A 428 8.06 -3.54 -26.20
N LEU A 429 8.10 -2.25 -26.53
CA LEU A 429 8.80 -1.74 -27.71
C LEU A 429 10.31 -2.02 -27.64
N VAL A 430 10.94 -1.79 -26.48
CA VAL A 430 12.36 -2.10 -26.27
C VAL A 430 12.61 -3.60 -26.39
N VAL A 431 11.81 -4.43 -25.72
CA VAL A 431 11.94 -5.90 -25.75
C VAL A 431 11.72 -6.44 -27.16
N ALA A 432 10.73 -5.92 -27.90
CA ALA A 432 10.50 -6.28 -29.28
C ALA A 432 11.72 -5.93 -30.15
N ALA A 433 12.25 -4.71 -30.05
CA ALA A 433 13.42 -4.27 -30.80
C ALA A 433 14.67 -5.12 -30.52
N VAL A 434 14.90 -5.51 -29.26
CA VAL A 434 15.97 -6.45 -28.88
C VAL A 434 15.76 -7.82 -29.54
N ASN A 435 14.53 -8.35 -29.54
CA ASN A 435 14.21 -9.66 -30.13
C ASN A 435 14.39 -9.73 -31.64
N VAL A 436 14.15 -8.63 -32.37
CA VAL A 436 14.39 -8.59 -33.83
C VAL A 436 15.85 -8.29 -34.19
N GLY A 437 16.73 -8.15 -33.19
CA GLY A 437 18.14 -7.80 -33.40
C GLY A 437 18.36 -6.36 -33.89
N ALA A 438 17.38 -5.47 -33.69
CA ALA A 438 17.46 -4.07 -34.12
C ALA A 438 18.30 -3.19 -33.17
N VAL A 439 18.60 -3.70 -31.96
CA VAL A 439 19.35 -2.98 -30.93
C VAL A 439 20.77 -3.52 -30.87
N ALA A 440 21.74 -2.66 -31.15
CA ALA A 440 23.15 -2.96 -30.93
C ALA A 440 23.50 -2.99 -29.43
N SER A 441 24.48 -3.80 -29.04
CA SER A 441 24.84 -4.01 -27.63
C SER A 441 25.13 -2.72 -26.84
N HIS A 442 25.79 -1.74 -27.46
CA HIS A 442 26.08 -0.46 -26.81
C HIS A 442 24.84 0.41 -26.57
N LEU A 443 23.78 0.25 -27.38
CA LEU A 443 22.52 0.98 -27.23
C LEU A 443 21.61 0.36 -26.16
N GLU A 444 21.75 -0.94 -25.89
CA GLU A 444 20.93 -1.64 -24.90
C GLU A 444 21.07 -1.04 -23.50
N SER A 445 22.30 -0.72 -23.09
CA SER A 445 22.55 -0.06 -21.80
C SER A 445 21.91 1.32 -21.74
N LEU A 446 22.03 2.12 -22.80
CA LEU A 446 21.39 3.43 -22.89
C LEU A 446 19.87 3.33 -22.81
N LEU A 447 19.27 2.34 -23.48
CA LEU A 447 17.83 2.08 -23.42
C LEU A 447 17.38 1.71 -22.00
N LEU A 448 18.16 0.90 -21.28
CA LEU A 448 17.89 0.59 -19.88
C LEU A 448 17.88 1.87 -19.03
N TYR A 449 18.92 2.72 -19.12
CA TYR A 449 18.96 3.97 -18.36
C TYR A 449 17.82 4.91 -18.72
N ALA A 450 17.52 5.07 -20.00
CA ALA A 450 16.44 5.92 -20.49
C ALA A 450 15.07 5.43 -20.00
N LEU A 451 14.81 4.12 -20.07
CA LEU A 451 13.56 3.52 -19.62
C LEU A 451 13.42 3.63 -18.10
N THR A 452 14.50 3.38 -17.37
CA THR A 452 14.54 3.54 -15.90
C THR A 452 14.23 4.97 -15.48
N ALA A 453 14.85 5.96 -16.12
CA ALA A 453 14.59 7.37 -15.86
C ALA A 453 13.14 7.74 -16.19
N ALA A 454 12.63 7.32 -17.35
CA ALA A 454 11.25 7.57 -17.75
C ALA A 454 10.23 6.94 -16.78
N PHE A 455 10.46 5.70 -16.33
CA PHE A 455 9.59 5.02 -15.37
C PHE A 455 9.61 5.68 -14.00
N THR A 456 10.80 6.09 -13.53
CA THR A 456 10.95 6.79 -12.25
C THR A 456 10.23 8.13 -12.29
N LEU A 457 10.43 8.93 -13.34
CA LEU A 457 9.73 10.20 -13.51
C LEU A 457 8.22 10.02 -13.62
N ALA A 458 7.76 9.02 -14.39
CA ALA A 458 6.34 8.72 -14.52
C ALA A 458 5.71 8.23 -13.20
N HIS A 459 6.43 7.44 -12.40
CA HIS A 459 5.98 6.99 -11.09
C HIS A 459 5.89 8.13 -10.07
N ILE A 460 6.92 8.99 -10.00
CA ILE A 460 6.90 10.19 -9.15
C ILE A 460 5.76 11.12 -9.58
N HIS A 461 5.61 11.37 -10.89
CA HIS A 461 4.53 12.19 -11.41
C HIS A 461 3.16 11.60 -11.04
N TYR A 462 2.97 10.29 -11.21
CA TYR A 462 1.73 9.61 -10.80
C TYR A 462 1.43 9.80 -9.31
N GLY A 463 2.43 9.58 -8.44
CA GLY A 463 2.27 9.78 -6.99
C GLY A 463 1.87 11.21 -6.61
N VAL A 464 2.52 12.22 -7.20
CA VAL A 464 2.20 13.64 -6.97
C VAL A 464 0.79 13.97 -7.47
N GLN A 465 0.42 13.49 -8.66
CA GLN A 465 -0.91 13.74 -9.22
C GLN A 465 -2.01 13.12 -8.36
N VAL A 466 -1.86 11.86 -7.96
CA VAL A 466 -2.88 11.21 -7.11
C VAL A 466 -3.00 11.92 -5.78
N PHE A 467 -1.89 12.31 -5.16
CA PHE A 467 -1.90 13.09 -3.93
C PHE A 467 -2.66 14.40 -4.09
N TYR A 468 -2.42 15.14 -5.17
CA TYR A 468 -3.10 16.40 -5.46
C TYR A 468 -4.61 16.20 -5.64
N HIS A 469 -5.04 15.29 -6.52
CA HIS A 469 -6.46 15.05 -6.80
C HIS A 469 -7.24 14.56 -5.58
N VAL A 470 -6.65 13.67 -4.78
CA VAL A 470 -7.32 13.14 -3.57
C VAL A 470 -7.38 14.21 -2.47
N SER A 471 -6.37 15.09 -2.37
CA SER A 471 -6.39 16.22 -1.43
C SER A 471 -7.48 17.23 -1.81
N GLU A 472 -7.58 17.58 -3.09
CA GLU A 472 -8.62 18.49 -3.60
C GLU A 472 -10.03 17.90 -3.40
N ALA A 473 -10.21 16.61 -3.71
CA ALA A 473 -11.46 15.89 -3.50
C ALA A 473 -11.88 15.81 -2.02
N ALA A 474 -10.91 15.81 -1.09
CA ALA A 474 -11.19 15.81 0.35
C ALA A 474 -11.65 17.19 0.86
N GLU A 475 -11.30 18.29 0.17
CA GLU A 475 -11.68 19.66 0.54
C GLU A 475 -13.06 20.08 -0.01
N GLN A 476 -13.49 19.55 -1.17
CA GLN A 476 -14.76 19.92 -1.81
C GLN A 476 -16.04 19.73 -0.97
N PRO A 477 -16.22 18.61 -0.23
CA PRO A 477 -17.42 18.44 0.60
C PRO A 477 -17.54 19.54 1.69
N PHE A 478 -16.41 20.09 2.15
CA PHE A 478 -16.40 21.14 3.16
C PHE A 478 -16.74 22.51 2.56
N SER A 479 -16.29 22.81 1.34
CA SER A 479 -16.68 24.05 0.65
C SER A 479 -18.17 24.06 0.34
N ASP A 480 -18.71 22.95 -0.16
CA ASP A 480 -20.14 22.85 -0.52
C ASP A 480 -21.04 22.93 0.70
N LEU A 481 -20.65 22.28 1.81
CA LEU A 481 -21.38 22.39 3.07
C LEU A 481 -21.31 23.81 3.66
N SER A 482 -20.18 24.50 3.54
CA SER A 482 -20.04 25.89 4.01
C SER A 482 -20.90 26.87 3.21
N LEU A 483 -20.91 26.74 1.88
CA LEU A 483 -21.79 27.47 0.98
C LEU A 483 -23.27 27.19 1.28
N PHE A 484 -23.61 25.91 1.50
CA PHE A 484 -24.96 25.51 1.87
C PHE A 484 -25.42 26.12 3.20
N ILE A 485 -24.56 26.12 4.22
CA ILE A 485 -24.86 26.74 5.52
C ILE A 485 -25.06 28.25 5.36
N GLU A 486 -24.23 28.91 4.57
CA GLU A 486 -24.32 30.36 4.33
C GLU A 486 -25.59 30.73 3.57
N GLU A 487 -25.94 29.97 2.52
CA GLU A 487 -27.17 30.18 1.74
C GLU A 487 -28.43 29.90 2.57
N THR A 488 -28.39 28.87 3.43
CA THR A 488 -29.48 28.54 4.36
C THR A 488 -29.66 29.63 5.42
N LYS A 489 -28.56 30.15 6.00
CA LYS A 489 -28.60 31.29 6.93
C LYS A 489 -29.21 32.53 6.28
N LEU A 490 -28.80 32.86 5.05
CA LEU A 490 -29.33 34.00 4.29
C LEU A 490 -30.83 33.88 4.03
N ARG A 491 -31.32 32.69 3.66
CA ARG A 491 -32.75 32.44 3.44
C ARG A 491 -33.58 32.50 4.72
N LEU A 492 -33.05 32.02 5.85
CA LEU A 492 -33.71 32.11 7.16
C LEU A 492 -33.81 33.55 7.66
N THR A 493 -32.76 34.37 7.49
CA THR A 493 -32.80 35.79 7.84
C THR A 493 -33.74 36.61 6.97
N ARG A 494 -34.01 36.19 5.73
CA ARG A 494 -34.81 36.96 4.76
C ARG A 494 -36.32 36.70 4.87
N ASN A 495 -36.74 35.53 5.36
CA ASN A 495 -38.15 35.14 5.33
C ASN A 495 -38.91 35.24 6.66
N GLY A 496 -38.25 35.45 7.80
CA GLY A 496 -38.92 35.83 9.07
C GLY A 496 -40.09 34.94 9.52
N ARG A 497 -40.24 33.73 8.97
CA ARG A 497 -41.32 32.79 9.29
C ARG A 497 -40.74 31.40 9.44
N GLU A 498 -40.89 30.88 10.65
CA GLU A 498 -40.64 29.50 11.04
C GLU A 498 -41.69 28.58 10.39
N GLU A 499 -41.43 28.09 9.18
CA GLU A 499 -42.16 26.93 8.64
C GLU A 499 -41.16 25.91 8.10
N CYS A 500 -41.09 24.74 8.76
CA CYS A 500 -40.37 23.58 8.26
C CYS A 500 -41.02 23.11 6.95
N ARG A 501 -40.34 23.30 5.82
CA ARG A 501 -40.69 22.63 4.55
C ARG A 501 -39.53 21.76 4.08
N PRO A 502 -39.79 20.52 3.63
CA PRO A 502 -38.78 19.74 2.94
C PRO A 502 -38.38 20.44 1.65
N VAL A 503 -37.08 20.65 1.46
CA VAL A 503 -36.51 21.24 0.25
C VAL A 503 -35.97 20.09 -0.61
N THR A 504 -36.66 19.76 -1.69
CA THR A 504 -36.12 18.91 -2.76
C THR A 504 -35.48 19.80 -3.83
N PHE A 505 -34.21 19.55 -4.15
CA PHE A 505 -33.57 20.14 -5.33
C PHE A 505 -33.29 19.05 -6.37
N GLY A 506 -34.18 18.95 -7.35
CA GLY A 506 -33.80 18.48 -8.67
C GLY A 506 -33.37 19.68 -9.50
N LYS A 507 -32.11 19.74 -9.92
CA LYS A 507 -31.69 20.34 -11.20
C LYS A 507 -30.22 20.04 -11.51
N CYS A 508 -30.04 19.36 -12.64
CA CYS A 508 -28.81 19.18 -13.39
C CYS A 508 -27.95 20.45 -13.46
N CYS A 509 -26.65 20.31 -13.20
CA CYS A 509 -25.66 21.15 -13.85
C CYS A 509 -25.67 20.86 -15.35
N LYS A 510 -25.70 21.93 -16.15
CA LYS A 510 -25.47 21.91 -17.59
C LYS A 510 -23.99 21.99 -17.88
#